data_AF-A0A9W8V2I8-F1
#
_entry.id   AF-A0A9W8V2I8-F1
#
_cell.length_a   1.000
_cell.length_b   1.000
_cell.length_c   1.000
_cell.angle_alpha   90.00
_cell.angle_beta   90.00
_cell.angle_gamma   90.00
#
_symmetry.space_group_name_H-M   'P 1'
#
loop_
_entity.id
_entity.type
_entity.pdbx_description
1 polymer ?
#
loop_
_entity_poly.entity_id
_entity_poly.type
_entity_poly.pdbx_seq_one_letter_code
_entity_poly.pdbx_strand_id
1 'polypeptide(L)'
;MLGITIWATTTAGGAGPLFIAGVRQPGTLSKGWAWVYGIIASVGNIAAGIINQSDFTRFARKQGVQIPGLVFSLLGAGMLVPIFAILTASASMEIWNVEEPFWNPLAIVIQWMLDDYSAKARAGAFFCSFGFVLGQIAENVLGNGYAAGMDLAGLFPKWISIRRGTLIAALLSWAVQPWEFYNTASVFVAVAASFSVFLSPLTGIMMADYFIVRGQKIQISHLYTGSKEGSYWYTYGFNWRGIVAWVVCFVPAMPGMIANVNPSVIISRGLFNYYLGNYLFGFFESAVLYTVFCIISKPKGAGLQDEKDIYGTFEESVAIRKGITPMNKNVDPEGIEQIDSVPRHNKATDV
;
A
#
# COMPACT_ATOMS: atom_id res chain seq x y z
N MET A 1 -0.48 -8.57 20.60
CA MET A 1 0.44 -7.50 21.02
C MET A 1 0.19 -7.02 22.44
N LEU A 2 -0.93 -6.35 22.77
CA LEU A 2 -1.17 -5.81 24.12
C LEU A 2 -0.88 -6.80 25.27
N GLY A 3 -1.37 -8.04 25.17
CA GLY A 3 -1.10 -9.07 26.20
C GLY A 3 0.39 -9.40 26.36
N ILE A 4 1.15 -9.44 25.27
CA ILE A 4 2.61 -9.66 25.29
C ILE A 4 3.31 -8.47 25.96
N THR A 5 2.86 -7.25 25.69
CA THR A 5 3.40 -6.05 26.31
C THR A 5 3.15 -6.00 27.81
N ILE A 6 1.94 -6.35 28.26
CA ILE A 6 1.62 -6.44 29.68
C ILE A 6 2.52 -7.47 30.35
N TRP A 7 2.68 -8.66 29.74
CA TRP A 7 3.60 -9.68 30.26
C TRP A 7 5.05 -9.18 30.33
N ALA A 8 5.56 -8.57 29.26
CA ALA A 8 6.95 -8.16 29.17
C ALA A 8 7.27 -7.07 30.19
N THR A 9 6.43 -6.02 30.25
CA THR A 9 6.65 -4.90 31.17
C THR A 9 6.49 -5.27 32.64
N THR A 10 5.60 -6.23 32.97
CA THR A 10 5.47 -6.72 34.34
C THR A 10 6.61 -7.63 34.75
N THR A 11 7.12 -8.47 33.83
CA THR A 11 8.24 -9.40 34.09
C THR A 11 9.56 -8.66 34.20
N ALA A 12 9.79 -7.63 33.37
CA ALA A 12 10.95 -6.74 33.44
C ALA A 12 10.90 -5.77 34.65
N GLY A 13 9.77 -5.67 35.36
CA GLY A 13 9.58 -4.66 36.41
C GLY A 13 9.48 -3.22 35.90
N GLY A 14 9.18 -3.01 34.61
CA GLY A 14 9.07 -1.69 34.00
C GLY A 14 9.10 -1.71 32.46
N ALA A 15 9.30 -0.54 31.85
CA ALA A 15 9.34 -0.39 30.39
C ALA A 15 10.66 -0.84 29.73
N GLY A 16 11.65 -1.29 30.51
CA GLY A 16 12.97 -1.67 30.04
C GLY A 16 13.90 -0.48 29.69
N PRO A 17 15.15 -0.76 29.32
CA PRO A 17 16.21 0.24 29.17
C PRO A 17 15.99 1.25 28.04
N LEU A 18 15.34 0.88 26.92
CA LEU A 18 15.17 1.79 25.77
C LEU A 18 14.22 2.94 26.06
N PHE A 19 13.36 2.83 27.08
CA PHE A 19 12.46 3.90 27.49
C PHE A 19 13.21 5.08 28.16
N ILE A 20 14.34 4.78 28.81
CA ILE A 20 15.17 5.75 29.52
C ILE A 20 16.42 6.10 28.71
N ALA A 21 16.87 5.18 27.85
CA ALA A 21 18.00 5.41 26.97
C ALA A 21 17.74 6.62 26.06
N GLY A 22 18.65 7.59 26.08
CA GLY A 22 18.63 8.69 25.13
C GLY A 22 18.76 8.21 23.68
N VAL A 23 18.35 9.05 22.74
CA VAL A 23 18.38 8.73 21.30
C VAL A 23 19.82 8.50 20.83
N ARG A 24 20.16 7.25 20.46
CA ARG A 24 21.39 6.93 19.72
C ARG A 24 21.14 7.12 18.22
N GLN A 25 21.58 8.25 17.68
CA GLN A 25 21.43 8.50 16.25
C GLN A 25 22.45 7.68 15.45
N PRO A 26 22.05 7.06 14.33
CA PRO A 26 23.02 6.51 13.38
C PRO A 26 23.98 7.62 12.96
N GLY A 27 25.30 7.41 13.14
CA GLY A 27 26.31 8.43 12.84
C GLY A 27 26.33 8.88 11.37
N THR A 28 25.65 8.14 10.49
CA THR A 28 25.48 8.43 9.06
C THR A 28 24.36 9.43 8.75
N LEU A 29 23.49 9.79 9.71
CA LEU A 29 22.34 10.68 9.49
C LEU A 29 22.41 11.92 10.40
N SER A 30 22.15 13.09 9.84
CA SER A 30 21.86 14.27 10.66
C SER A 30 20.48 14.14 11.31
N LYS A 31 20.23 14.87 12.41
CA LYS A 31 18.93 14.84 13.12
C LYS A 31 17.75 15.04 12.17
N GLY A 32 17.83 16.03 11.28
CA GLY A 32 16.77 16.34 10.33
C GLY A 32 16.51 15.21 9.34
N TRP A 33 17.56 14.62 8.78
CA TRP A 33 17.43 13.50 7.83
C TRP A 33 16.97 12.21 8.49
N ALA A 34 17.30 11.99 9.77
CA ALA A 34 16.75 10.88 10.54
C ALA A 34 15.22 11.00 10.70
N TRP A 35 14.70 12.19 10.98
CA TRP A 35 13.26 12.46 11.00
C TRP A 35 12.59 12.24 9.65
N VAL A 36 13.18 12.80 8.59
CA VAL A 36 12.67 12.59 7.22
C VAL A 36 12.61 11.11 6.90
N TYR A 37 13.70 10.37 7.14
CA TYR A 37 13.75 8.94 6.87
C TYR A 37 12.69 8.16 7.65
N GLY A 38 12.50 8.44 8.95
CA GLY A 38 11.47 7.77 9.76
C GLY A 38 10.06 7.99 9.22
N ILE A 39 9.73 9.22 8.83
CA ILE A 39 8.43 9.56 8.23
C ILE A 39 8.25 8.83 6.90
N ILE A 40 9.25 8.91 6.01
CA ILE A 40 9.18 8.35 4.66
C ILE A 40 9.17 6.82 4.68
N ALA A 41 9.92 6.18 5.58
CA ALA A 41 9.85 4.73 5.79
C ALA A 41 8.45 4.30 6.27
N SER A 42 7.81 5.10 7.13
CA SER A 42 6.44 4.84 7.60
C SER A 42 5.42 4.96 6.47
N VAL A 43 5.55 5.99 5.64
CA VAL A 43 4.71 6.16 4.44
C VAL A 43 4.96 5.03 3.42
N GLY A 44 6.21 4.61 3.25
CA GLY A 44 6.59 3.53 2.36
C GLY A 44 5.92 2.19 2.70
N ASN A 45 5.79 1.88 4.00
CA ASN A 45 5.08 0.68 4.46
C ASN A 45 3.60 0.64 4.02
N ILE A 46 2.96 1.79 3.84
CA ILE A 46 1.55 1.88 3.44
C ILE A 46 1.36 2.35 1.99
N ALA A 47 2.45 2.52 1.23
CA ALA A 47 2.42 3.07 -0.12
C ALA A 47 1.56 2.25 -1.08
N ALA A 48 1.63 0.92 -1.00
CA ALA A 48 0.79 0.04 -1.81
C ALA A 48 -0.71 0.22 -1.48
N GLY A 49 -1.04 0.39 -0.20
CA GLY A 49 -2.41 0.69 0.22
C GLY A 49 -2.91 2.06 -0.27
N ILE A 50 -2.02 3.07 -0.31
CA ILE A 50 -2.36 4.41 -0.80
C ILE A 50 -2.84 4.35 -2.26
N ILE A 51 -2.13 3.63 -3.13
CA ILE A 51 -2.48 3.57 -4.56
C ILE A 51 -3.71 2.69 -4.83
N ASN A 52 -3.96 1.68 -3.99
CA ASN A 52 -5.08 0.74 -4.15
C ASN A 52 -6.31 1.14 -3.32
N GLN A 53 -6.30 2.31 -2.70
CA GLN A 53 -7.39 2.75 -1.82
C GLN A 53 -8.74 2.82 -2.55
N SER A 54 -8.72 3.05 -3.87
CA SER A 54 -9.91 3.06 -4.74
C SER A 54 -10.68 1.74 -4.71
N ASP A 55 -10.01 0.61 -4.47
CA ASP A 55 -10.62 -0.72 -4.43
C ASP A 55 -11.62 -0.85 -3.28
N PHE A 56 -11.39 -0.12 -2.19
CA PHE A 56 -12.28 -0.07 -1.04
C PHE A 56 -13.25 1.10 -1.13
N THR A 57 -12.77 2.29 -1.51
CA THR A 57 -13.62 3.49 -1.50
C THR A 57 -14.71 3.45 -2.57
N ARG A 58 -14.58 2.62 -3.61
CA ARG A 58 -15.67 2.38 -4.58
C ARG A 58 -16.92 1.76 -3.95
N PHE A 59 -16.79 1.09 -2.80
CA PHE A 59 -17.91 0.52 -2.05
C PHE A 59 -18.48 1.49 -1.00
N ALA A 60 -17.87 2.67 -0.84
CA ALA A 60 -18.36 3.70 0.06
C ALA A 60 -19.69 4.26 -0.45
N ARG A 61 -20.71 4.32 0.42
CA ARG A 61 -22.04 4.83 0.07
C ARG A 61 -22.05 6.34 -0.21
N LYS A 62 -21.17 7.09 0.45
CA LYS A 62 -21.09 8.55 0.35
C LYS A 62 -19.64 8.99 0.42
N GLN A 63 -19.32 10.07 -0.27
CA GLN A 63 -17.98 10.66 -0.16
C GLN A 63 -17.72 11.11 1.28
N GLY A 64 -16.54 10.78 1.79
CA GLY A 64 -16.08 11.19 3.12
C GLY A 64 -16.34 10.17 4.23
N VAL A 65 -17.15 9.13 4.01
CA VAL A 65 -17.39 8.07 5.02
C VAL A 65 -16.14 7.26 5.32
N GLN A 66 -15.17 7.25 4.41
CA GLN A 66 -13.87 6.63 4.62
C GLN A 66 -13.02 7.38 5.64
N ILE A 67 -13.20 8.70 5.80
CA ILE A 67 -12.29 9.56 6.58
C ILE A 67 -12.23 9.16 8.05
N PRO A 68 -13.34 8.96 8.79
CA PRO A 68 -13.27 8.52 10.18
C PRO A 68 -12.55 7.17 10.34
N GLY A 69 -12.79 6.24 9.40
CA GLY A 69 -12.12 4.94 9.38
C GLY A 69 -10.61 5.07 9.20
N LEU A 70 -10.16 5.90 8.26
CA LEU A 70 -8.73 6.18 8.03
C LEU A 70 -8.08 6.88 9.23
N VAL A 71 -8.75 7.86 9.82
CA VAL A 71 -8.22 8.60 10.97
C VAL A 71 -8.10 7.67 12.18
N PHE A 72 -9.11 6.85 12.44
CA PHE A 72 -9.08 5.88 13.53
C PHE A 72 -8.03 4.79 13.32
N SER A 73 -7.91 4.26 12.10
CA SER A 73 -6.91 3.22 11.81
C SER A 73 -5.49 3.76 11.95
N LEU A 74 -5.21 4.96 11.42
CA LEU A 74 -3.88 5.56 11.44
C LEU A 74 -3.48 6.07 12.83
N LEU A 75 -4.35 6.85 13.49
CA LEU A 75 -4.03 7.47 14.78
C LEU A 75 -4.28 6.55 15.97
N GLY A 76 -5.26 5.65 15.87
CA GLY A 76 -5.57 4.69 16.92
C GLY A 76 -4.66 3.47 16.85
N ALA A 77 -5.03 2.51 16.01
CA ALA A 77 -4.30 1.25 15.89
C ALA A 77 -2.85 1.46 15.41
N GLY A 78 -2.65 2.36 14.43
CA GLY A 78 -1.35 2.67 13.84
C GLY A 78 -0.36 3.34 14.80
N MET A 79 -0.81 3.92 15.92
CA MET A 79 0.09 4.47 16.95
C MET A 79 0.21 3.55 18.16
N LEU A 80 -0.91 2.97 18.63
CA LEU A 80 -0.92 2.15 19.84
C LEU A 80 -0.12 0.86 19.66
N VAL A 81 -0.26 0.19 18.51
CA VAL A 81 0.42 -1.11 18.29
C VAL A 81 1.95 -0.94 18.22
N PRO A 82 2.52 0.04 17.49
CA PRO A 82 3.96 0.29 17.54
C PRO A 82 4.48 0.67 18.93
N ILE A 83 3.72 1.45 19.72
CA ILE A 83 4.11 1.74 21.11
C ILE A 83 4.21 0.44 21.93
N PHE A 84 3.22 -0.44 21.81
CA PHE A 84 3.26 -1.76 22.44
C PHE A 84 4.47 -2.58 21.99
N ALA A 85 4.78 -2.56 20.69
CA ALA A 85 5.96 -3.26 20.15
C ALA A 85 7.27 -2.71 20.73
N ILE A 86 7.45 -1.39 20.78
CA ILE A 86 8.66 -0.73 21.31
C ILE A 86 8.84 -1.04 22.81
N LEU A 87 7.76 -0.94 23.60
CA LEU A 87 7.81 -1.27 25.03
C LEU A 87 8.15 -2.74 25.27
N THR A 88 7.59 -3.63 24.45
CA THR A 88 7.87 -5.08 24.55
C THR A 88 9.33 -5.37 24.18
N ALA A 89 9.81 -4.80 23.07
CA ALA A 89 11.19 -4.93 22.60
C ALA A 89 12.18 -4.40 23.65
N SER A 90 11.89 -3.24 24.24
CA SER A 90 12.68 -2.67 25.34
C SER A 90 12.71 -3.59 26.57
N ALA A 91 11.54 -4.03 27.06
CA ALA A 91 11.45 -4.90 28.22
C ALA A 91 12.15 -6.26 28.00
N SER A 92 12.15 -6.78 26.77
CA SER A 92 12.82 -8.05 26.44
C SER A 92 14.33 -8.05 26.75
N MET A 93 14.99 -6.90 26.64
CA MET A 93 16.42 -6.76 26.95
C MET A 93 16.70 -7.04 28.43
N GLU A 94 15.82 -6.55 29.31
CA GLU A 94 15.92 -6.75 30.76
C GLU A 94 15.57 -8.19 31.15
N ILE A 95 14.52 -8.77 30.57
CA ILE A 95 14.04 -10.13 30.88
C ILE A 95 15.13 -11.17 30.59
N TRP A 96 15.79 -11.04 29.44
CA TRP A 96 16.76 -12.02 28.97
C TRP A 96 18.22 -11.57 29.11
N ASN A 97 18.47 -10.40 29.69
CA ASN A 97 19.82 -9.81 29.81
C ASN A 97 20.59 -9.80 28.48
N VAL A 98 19.92 -9.36 27.41
CA VAL A 98 20.49 -9.27 26.05
C VAL A 98 20.70 -7.82 25.65
N GLU A 99 21.73 -7.56 24.85
CA GLU A 99 22.02 -6.22 24.34
C GLU A 99 21.07 -5.78 23.22
N GLU A 100 20.60 -6.73 22.42
CA GLU A 100 19.72 -6.46 21.28
C GLU A 100 18.27 -6.82 21.64
N PRO A 101 17.31 -5.93 21.38
CA PRO A 101 15.92 -6.18 21.71
C PRO A 101 15.29 -7.20 20.76
N PHE A 102 14.37 -8.02 21.30
CA PHE A 102 13.51 -8.86 20.48
C PHE A 102 12.50 -7.98 19.73
N TRP A 103 12.81 -7.69 18.46
CA TRP A 103 11.96 -6.88 17.59
C TRP A 103 10.80 -7.68 16.98
N ASN A 104 10.96 -9.00 16.84
CA ASN A 104 9.95 -9.90 16.30
C ASN A 104 9.12 -10.53 17.44
N PRO A 105 7.80 -10.28 17.54
CA PRO A 105 6.97 -10.83 18.61
C PRO A 105 6.83 -12.36 18.53
N LEU A 106 7.03 -12.98 17.37
CA LEU A 106 7.06 -14.44 17.27
C LEU A 106 8.30 -15.03 17.96
N ALA A 107 9.44 -14.34 17.89
CA ALA A 107 10.66 -14.77 18.59
C ALA A 107 10.46 -14.75 20.11
N ILE A 108 9.71 -13.78 20.64
CA ILE A 108 9.31 -13.73 22.06
C ILE A 108 8.46 -14.94 22.45
N VAL A 109 7.46 -15.28 21.62
CA VAL A 109 6.58 -16.44 21.88
C VAL A 109 7.36 -17.76 21.84
N ILE A 110 8.31 -17.90 20.90
CA ILE A 110 9.20 -19.06 20.84
C ILE A 110 10.09 -19.10 22.08
N GLN A 111 10.66 -17.95 22.48
CA GLN A 111 11.54 -17.86 23.64
C GLN A 111 10.84 -18.30 24.93
N TRP A 112 9.56 -17.95 25.13
CA TRP A 112 8.77 -18.46 26.27
C TRP A 112 8.78 -19.98 26.37
N MET A 113 8.67 -20.68 25.24
CA MET A 113 8.65 -22.13 25.19
C MET A 113 10.05 -22.75 25.37
N LEU A 114 11.11 -22.01 25.03
CA LEU A 114 12.49 -22.42 25.27
C LEU A 114 12.90 -22.23 26.73
N ASP A 115 12.45 -21.13 27.36
CA ASP A 115 12.72 -20.83 28.77
C ASP A 115 12.02 -21.82 29.70
N ASP A 116 10.73 -22.09 29.44
CA ASP A 116 9.92 -23.00 30.22
C ASP A 116 8.87 -23.69 29.35
N TYR A 117 8.99 -25.01 29.17
CA TYR A 117 8.03 -25.80 28.39
C TYR A 117 6.81 -26.26 29.21
N SER A 118 6.35 -25.46 30.15
CA SER A 118 5.19 -25.75 31.00
C SER A 118 3.85 -25.64 30.25
N ALA A 119 2.79 -26.22 30.83
CA ALA A 119 1.44 -26.11 30.28
C ALA A 119 0.97 -24.65 30.14
N LYS A 120 1.39 -23.78 31.06
CA LYS A 120 1.08 -22.34 31.04
C LYS A 120 1.76 -21.63 29.87
N ALA A 121 3.06 -21.87 29.66
CA ALA A 121 3.81 -21.28 28.55
C ALA A 121 3.23 -21.70 27.20
N ARG A 122 2.94 -22.99 27.02
CA ARG A 122 2.32 -23.51 25.78
C ARG A 122 0.94 -22.90 25.53
N ALA A 123 0.12 -22.74 26.57
CA ALA A 123 -1.19 -22.11 26.44
C ALA A 123 -1.06 -20.64 26.02
N GLY A 124 -0.16 -19.88 26.66
CA GLY A 124 0.13 -18.49 26.29
C GLY A 124 0.63 -18.35 24.86
N ALA A 125 1.55 -19.23 24.44
CA ALA A 125 2.06 -19.28 23.08
C ALA A 125 0.98 -19.59 22.05
N PHE A 126 0.09 -20.55 22.34
CA PHE A 126 -1.03 -20.89 21.47
C PHE A 126 -1.97 -19.70 21.28
N PHE A 127 -2.46 -19.07 22.35
CA PHE A 127 -3.41 -17.96 22.23
C PHE A 127 -2.79 -16.72 21.56
N CYS A 128 -1.53 -16.42 21.82
CA CYS A 128 -0.83 -15.32 21.15
C CYS A 128 -0.63 -15.61 19.66
N SER A 129 -0.13 -16.80 19.32
CA SER A 129 0.10 -17.21 17.93
C SER A 129 -1.20 -17.32 17.15
N PHE A 130 -2.26 -17.82 17.75
CA PHE A 130 -3.59 -17.89 17.13
C PHE A 130 -4.10 -16.49 16.76
N GLY A 131 -3.96 -15.51 17.66
CA GLY A 131 -4.27 -14.12 17.36
C GLY A 131 -3.45 -13.55 16.20
N PHE A 132 -2.15 -13.86 16.14
CA PHE A 132 -1.30 -13.44 15.02
C PHE A 132 -1.71 -14.09 13.70
N VAL A 133 -2.02 -15.39 13.69
CA VAL A 133 -2.48 -16.11 12.50
C VAL A 133 -3.80 -15.50 11.99
N LEU A 134 -4.77 -15.24 12.87
CA LEU A 134 -6.03 -14.60 12.48
C LEU A 134 -5.80 -13.21 11.89
N GLY A 135 -4.96 -12.39 12.54
CA GLY A 135 -4.60 -11.07 12.03
C GLY A 135 -3.92 -11.16 10.66
N GLN A 136 -3.01 -12.11 10.48
CA GLN A 136 -2.26 -12.27 9.24
C GLN A 136 -3.13 -12.76 8.08
N ILE A 137 -4.10 -13.65 8.34
CA ILE A 137 -5.09 -14.07 7.35
C ILE A 137 -5.94 -12.87 6.94
N ALA A 138 -6.44 -12.10 7.91
CA ALA A 138 -7.26 -10.92 7.62
C ALA A 138 -6.50 -9.90 6.76
N GLU A 139 -5.27 -9.57 7.13
CA GLU A 139 -4.42 -8.64 6.39
C GLU A 139 -4.10 -9.15 4.98
N ASN A 140 -3.74 -10.43 4.84
CA ASN A 140 -3.42 -11.00 3.53
C ASN A 140 -4.64 -11.06 2.60
N VAL A 141 -5.84 -11.34 3.13
CA VAL A 141 -7.05 -11.34 2.32
C VAL A 141 -7.41 -9.91 1.90
N LEU A 142 -7.45 -8.97 2.86
CA LEU A 142 -7.88 -7.59 2.63
C LEU A 142 -6.83 -6.80 1.83
N GLY A 143 -5.61 -6.67 2.33
CA GLY A 143 -4.59 -5.82 1.74
C GLY A 143 -3.98 -6.36 0.45
N ASN A 144 -3.71 -7.67 0.39
CA ASN A 144 -2.96 -8.27 -0.72
C ASN A 144 -3.87 -9.02 -1.69
N GLY A 145 -4.81 -9.81 -1.17
CA GLY A 145 -5.63 -10.71 -1.94
C GLY A 145 -6.63 -9.99 -2.83
N TYR A 146 -7.37 -9.02 -2.29
CA TYR A 146 -8.32 -8.21 -3.05
C TYR A 146 -7.62 -7.38 -4.12
N ALA A 147 -6.55 -6.66 -3.76
CA ALA A 147 -5.80 -5.82 -4.70
C ALA A 147 -5.29 -6.66 -5.89
N ALA A 148 -4.52 -7.72 -5.62
CA ALA A 148 -3.99 -8.57 -6.68
C ALA A 148 -5.09 -9.26 -7.50
N GLY A 149 -6.18 -9.69 -6.83
CA GLY A 149 -7.33 -10.29 -7.49
C GLY A 149 -8.04 -9.33 -8.44
N MET A 150 -8.25 -8.07 -8.03
CA MET A 150 -8.88 -7.04 -8.86
C MET A 150 -7.97 -6.65 -10.03
N ASP A 151 -6.67 -6.46 -9.80
CA ASP A 151 -5.72 -6.13 -10.87
C ASP A 151 -5.67 -7.22 -11.95
N LEU A 152 -5.53 -8.48 -11.54
CA LEU A 152 -5.50 -9.62 -12.46
C LEU A 152 -6.83 -9.81 -13.20
N ALA A 153 -7.96 -9.60 -12.53
CA ALA A 153 -9.28 -9.65 -13.15
C ALA A 153 -9.50 -8.48 -14.13
N GLY A 154 -8.93 -7.30 -13.85
CA GLY A 154 -8.95 -6.16 -14.76
C GLY A 154 -8.09 -6.39 -16.00
N LEU A 155 -6.93 -7.03 -15.85
CA LEU A 155 -5.99 -7.29 -16.94
C LEU A 155 -6.43 -8.46 -17.84
N PHE A 156 -6.98 -9.52 -17.25
CA PHE A 156 -7.37 -10.75 -17.93
C PHE A 156 -8.84 -11.14 -17.66
N PRO A 157 -9.81 -10.25 -17.93
CA PRO A 157 -11.21 -10.40 -17.46
C PRO A 157 -11.93 -11.63 -18.02
N LYS A 158 -11.48 -12.15 -19.17
CA LYS A 158 -12.06 -13.36 -19.78
C LYS A 158 -11.66 -14.66 -19.07
N TRP A 159 -10.50 -14.68 -18.40
CA TRP A 159 -9.91 -15.91 -17.88
C TRP A 159 -9.80 -15.91 -16.35
N ILE A 160 -9.62 -14.74 -15.76
CA ILE A 160 -9.32 -14.58 -14.34
C ILE A 160 -10.47 -13.82 -13.67
N SER A 161 -11.09 -14.47 -12.69
CA SER A 161 -11.96 -13.80 -11.73
C SER A 161 -11.14 -13.31 -10.54
N ILE A 162 -11.67 -12.38 -9.74
CA ILE A 162 -10.99 -11.86 -8.54
C ILE A 162 -10.50 -13.00 -7.65
N ARG A 163 -11.36 -14.00 -7.38
CA ARG A 163 -11.00 -15.18 -6.57
C ARG A 163 -9.83 -15.97 -7.17
N ARG A 164 -9.85 -16.22 -8.49
CA ARG A 164 -8.75 -16.92 -9.19
C ARG A 164 -7.46 -16.10 -9.13
N GLY A 165 -7.55 -14.78 -9.35
CA GLY A 165 -6.42 -13.86 -9.28
C GLY A 165 -5.78 -13.85 -7.90
N THR A 166 -6.58 -13.77 -6.83
CA THR A 166 -6.10 -13.87 -5.44
C THR A 166 -5.34 -15.17 -5.19
N LEU A 167 -5.86 -16.32 -5.65
CA LEU A 167 -5.20 -17.62 -5.49
C LEU A 167 -3.88 -17.70 -6.28
N ILE A 168 -3.86 -17.17 -7.50
CA ILE A 168 -2.63 -17.10 -8.31
C ILE A 168 -1.58 -16.26 -7.58
N ALA A 169 -1.96 -15.08 -7.07
CA ALA A 169 -1.05 -14.21 -6.33
C ALA A 169 -0.52 -14.89 -5.04
N ALA A 170 -1.38 -15.61 -4.31
CA ALA A 170 -0.99 -16.36 -3.11
C ALA A 170 -0.01 -17.51 -3.41
N LEU A 171 -0.14 -18.17 -4.57
CA LEU A 171 0.80 -19.21 -4.98
C LEU A 171 2.14 -18.62 -5.45
N LEU A 172 2.10 -17.50 -6.19
CA LEU A 172 3.30 -16.82 -6.66
C LEU A 172 4.12 -16.21 -5.51
N SER A 173 3.47 -15.76 -4.43
CA SER A 173 4.18 -15.18 -3.28
C SER A 173 5.13 -16.18 -2.61
N TRP A 174 4.80 -17.47 -2.61
CA TRP A 174 5.69 -18.53 -2.12
C TRP A 174 6.95 -18.68 -2.95
N ALA A 175 6.85 -18.52 -4.28
CA ALA A 175 7.99 -18.64 -5.18
C ALA A 175 9.01 -17.49 -5.01
N VAL A 176 8.57 -16.33 -4.51
CA VAL A 176 9.44 -15.18 -4.20
C VAL A 176 10.25 -15.40 -2.92
N GLN A 177 9.84 -16.34 -2.05
CA GLN A 177 10.50 -16.68 -0.77
C GLN A 177 10.81 -15.44 0.09
N PRO A 178 9.80 -14.60 0.41
CA PRO A 178 10.03 -13.32 1.08
C PRO A 178 10.72 -13.45 2.45
N TRP A 179 10.57 -14.58 3.13
CA TRP A 179 11.20 -14.84 4.43
C TRP A 179 12.73 -14.83 4.39
N GLU A 180 13.35 -15.08 3.23
CA GLU A 180 14.82 -15.03 3.07
C GLU A 180 15.38 -13.60 3.18
N PHE A 181 14.56 -12.57 2.92
CA PHE A 181 15.01 -11.18 2.96
C PHE A 181 14.74 -10.50 4.31
N TYR A 182 13.82 -11.01 5.14
CA TYR A 182 13.40 -10.37 6.40
C TYR A 182 14.15 -10.87 7.64
N ASN A 183 15.45 -11.14 7.51
CA ASN A 183 16.25 -11.74 8.57
C ASN A 183 16.66 -10.76 9.69
N THR A 184 16.62 -9.45 9.43
CA THR A 184 16.97 -8.42 10.43
C THR A 184 16.00 -7.24 10.37
N ALA A 185 15.87 -6.51 11.47
CA ALA A 185 15.02 -5.31 11.54
C ALA A 185 15.45 -4.23 10.53
N SER A 186 16.76 -4.06 10.32
CA SER A 186 17.30 -3.06 9.38
C SER A 186 16.96 -3.41 7.93
N VAL A 187 17.09 -4.68 7.53
CA VAL A 187 16.73 -5.12 6.17
C VAL A 187 15.22 -5.00 5.94
N PHE A 188 14.40 -5.34 6.94
CA PHE A 188 12.95 -5.14 6.86
C PHE A 188 12.57 -3.69 6.55
N VAL A 189 13.14 -2.73 7.29
CA VAL A 189 12.90 -1.29 7.06
C VAL A 189 13.45 -0.84 5.70
N ALA A 190 14.61 -1.34 5.28
CA ALA A 190 15.20 -1.01 3.99
C ALA A 190 14.35 -1.50 2.81
N VAL A 191 13.83 -2.73 2.88
CA VAL A 191 12.92 -3.29 1.86
C VAL A 191 11.60 -2.52 1.83
N ALA A 192 11.01 -2.21 2.98
CA ALA A 192 9.80 -1.37 3.04
C ALA A 192 10.01 -0.01 2.38
N ALA A 193 11.14 0.65 2.68
CA ALA A 193 11.52 1.93 2.08
C ALA A 193 11.92 1.83 0.60
N SER A 194 12.16 0.62 0.08
CA SER A 194 12.44 0.41 -1.35
C SER A 194 11.17 0.46 -2.20
N PHE A 195 10.03 -0.01 -1.68
CA PHE A 195 8.75 0.07 -2.41
C PHE A 195 8.33 1.51 -2.67
N SER A 196 8.59 2.42 -1.73
CA SER A 196 8.26 3.84 -1.91
C SER A 196 9.00 4.49 -3.08
N VAL A 197 10.19 4.01 -3.44
CA VAL A 197 10.96 4.51 -4.58
C VAL A 197 10.15 4.42 -5.87
N PHE A 198 9.46 3.31 -6.09
CA PHE A 198 8.70 3.04 -7.32
C PHE A 198 7.27 3.56 -7.22
N LEU A 199 6.65 3.44 -6.05
CA LEU A 199 5.23 3.76 -5.86
C LEU A 199 4.99 5.26 -5.72
N SER A 200 5.90 6.02 -5.12
CA SER A 200 5.71 7.47 -4.92
C SER A 200 5.52 8.22 -6.24
N PRO A 201 6.36 8.02 -7.28
CA PRO A 201 6.15 8.68 -8.55
C PRO A 201 4.84 8.28 -9.23
N LEU A 202 4.36 7.03 -9.06
CA LEU A 202 3.05 6.62 -9.56
C LEU A 202 1.93 7.38 -8.87
N THR A 203 1.97 7.51 -7.53
CA THR A 203 1.00 8.29 -6.76
C THR A 203 0.93 9.74 -7.27
N GLY A 204 2.08 10.38 -7.51
CA GLY A 204 2.14 11.74 -8.05
C GLY A 204 1.53 11.86 -9.45
N ILE A 205 1.81 10.90 -10.34
CA ILE A 205 1.24 10.86 -11.70
C ILE A 205 -0.27 10.68 -11.65
N MET A 206 -0.79 9.74 -10.85
CA MET A 206 -2.23 9.47 -10.73
C MET A 206 -2.98 10.70 -10.18
N MET A 207 -2.42 11.34 -9.15
CA MET A 207 -3.00 12.56 -8.58
C MET A 207 -3.00 13.72 -9.57
N ALA A 208 -1.90 13.95 -10.27
CA ALA A 208 -1.81 15.00 -11.29
C ALA A 208 -2.75 14.73 -12.47
N ASP A 209 -2.84 13.50 -12.96
CA ASP A 209 -3.74 13.13 -14.05
C ASP A 209 -5.19 13.43 -13.68
N TYR A 210 -5.63 12.98 -12.51
CA TYR A 210 -7.01 13.15 -12.08
C TYR A 210 -7.37 14.60 -11.76
N PHE A 211 -6.61 15.26 -10.88
CA PHE A 211 -6.98 16.58 -10.36
C PHE A 211 -6.58 17.73 -11.30
N ILE A 212 -5.42 17.65 -11.95
CA ILE A 212 -4.86 18.77 -12.72
C ILE A 212 -5.17 18.60 -14.21
N VAL A 213 -4.73 17.50 -14.82
CA VAL A 213 -4.84 17.30 -16.28
C VAL A 213 -6.29 17.10 -16.71
N ARG A 214 -7.06 16.33 -15.94
CA ARG A 214 -8.46 16.00 -16.26
C ARG A 214 -9.49 16.81 -15.48
N GLY A 215 -9.08 17.56 -14.46
CA GLY A 215 -10.02 18.38 -13.66
C GLY A 215 -11.16 17.57 -13.06
N GLN A 216 -10.87 16.36 -12.58
CA GLN A 216 -11.82 15.40 -11.99
C GLN A 216 -12.90 14.87 -12.95
N LYS A 217 -12.69 14.99 -14.27
CA LYS A 217 -13.58 14.49 -15.32
C LYS A 217 -12.96 13.27 -16.01
N ILE A 218 -13.65 12.14 -15.92
CA ILE A 218 -13.23 10.87 -16.52
C ILE A 218 -14.36 10.39 -17.43
N GLN A 219 -13.99 9.98 -18.65
CA GLN A 219 -14.87 9.22 -19.54
C GLN A 219 -14.74 7.74 -19.17
N ILE A 220 -15.71 7.18 -18.46
CA ILE A 220 -15.71 5.79 -17.99
C ILE A 220 -15.93 4.86 -19.17
N SER A 221 -16.78 5.23 -20.11
CA SER A 221 -17.03 4.50 -21.37
C SER A 221 -15.72 4.18 -22.11
N HIS A 222 -14.78 5.12 -22.11
CA HIS A 222 -13.50 4.97 -22.80
C HIS A 222 -12.48 4.12 -22.03
N LEU A 223 -12.69 3.84 -20.72
CA LEU A 223 -11.79 2.98 -19.94
C LEU A 223 -11.94 1.48 -20.29
N TYR A 224 -13.10 1.10 -20.83
CA TYR A 224 -13.44 -0.29 -21.13
C TYR A 224 -13.43 -0.60 -22.64
N THR A 225 -12.75 0.21 -23.44
CA THR A 225 -12.62 0.00 -24.90
C THR A 225 -11.15 -0.09 -25.33
N GLY A 226 -10.87 -1.04 -26.23
CA GLY A 226 -9.57 -1.19 -26.91
C GLY A 226 -9.49 -0.47 -28.26
N SER A 227 -10.44 0.42 -28.56
CA SER A 227 -10.48 1.17 -29.81
C SER A 227 -9.39 2.25 -29.85
N LYS A 228 -8.82 2.49 -31.04
CA LYS A 228 -7.82 3.55 -31.28
C LYS A 228 -8.40 4.95 -31.07
N GLU A 229 -9.72 5.06 -31.14
CA GLU A 229 -10.49 6.26 -30.94
C GLU A 229 -10.73 6.55 -29.45
N GLY A 230 -10.51 5.59 -28.55
CA GLY A 230 -10.64 5.76 -27.11
C GLY A 230 -9.68 6.82 -26.54
N SER A 231 -10.13 7.52 -25.50
CA SER A 231 -9.36 8.61 -24.88
C SER A 231 -8.08 8.13 -24.19
N TYR A 232 -8.03 6.85 -23.79
CA TYR A 232 -6.89 6.24 -23.10
C TYR A 232 -6.12 5.24 -23.98
N TRP A 233 -6.33 5.24 -25.30
CA TRP A 233 -5.54 4.42 -26.21
C TRP A 233 -4.08 4.90 -26.32
N TYR A 234 -3.85 6.22 -26.18
CA TYR A 234 -2.52 6.83 -26.30
C TYR A 234 -1.74 6.35 -27.54
N THR A 235 -0.48 5.94 -27.37
CA THR A 235 0.39 5.45 -28.43
C THR A 235 0.46 3.91 -28.33
N TYR A 236 -0.41 3.23 -29.07
CA TYR A 236 -0.54 1.76 -29.07
C TYR A 236 -0.85 1.16 -27.69
N GLY A 237 -1.67 1.84 -26.89
CA GLY A 237 -2.01 1.44 -25.52
C GLY A 237 -1.10 2.04 -24.45
N PHE A 238 0.01 2.68 -24.81
CA PHE A 238 1.00 3.17 -23.86
C PHE A 238 0.98 4.69 -23.70
N ASN A 239 0.88 5.16 -22.46
CA ASN A 239 1.06 6.57 -22.12
C ASN A 239 2.54 6.86 -21.83
N TRP A 240 3.28 7.25 -22.88
CA TRP A 240 4.70 7.58 -22.74
C TRP A 240 4.96 8.68 -21.69
N ARG A 241 4.02 9.62 -21.49
CA ARG A 241 4.15 10.73 -20.53
C ARG A 241 4.27 10.21 -19.11
N GLY A 242 3.40 9.26 -18.76
CA GLY A 242 3.41 8.60 -17.46
C GLY A 242 4.66 7.75 -17.28
N ILE A 243 5.01 6.94 -18.27
CA ILE A 243 6.19 6.06 -18.21
C ILE A 243 7.48 6.86 -18.05
N VAL A 244 7.67 7.91 -18.86
CA VAL A 244 8.88 8.74 -18.80
C VAL A 244 8.93 9.52 -17.47
N ALA A 245 7.82 10.11 -17.02
CA ALA A 245 7.78 10.78 -15.72
C ALA A 245 8.11 9.82 -14.57
N TRP A 246 7.60 8.59 -14.63
CA TRP A 246 7.86 7.56 -13.63
C TRP A 246 9.35 7.19 -13.59
N VAL A 247 9.93 6.85 -14.75
CA VAL A 247 11.34 6.45 -14.89
C VAL A 247 12.29 7.57 -14.44
N VAL A 248 12.05 8.81 -14.89
CA VAL A 248 12.92 9.95 -14.55
C VAL A 248 12.93 10.24 -13.05
N CYS A 249 11.83 9.97 -12.33
CA CYS A 249 11.76 10.20 -10.89
C CYS A 249 12.30 9.04 -10.04
N PHE A 250 12.03 7.77 -10.39
CA PHE A 250 12.52 6.68 -9.52
C PHE A 250 14.01 6.39 -9.73
N VAL A 251 14.55 6.59 -10.93
CA VAL A 251 15.94 6.25 -11.26
C VAL A 251 16.97 6.98 -10.37
N PRO A 252 16.85 8.29 -10.09
CA PRO A 252 17.74 8.99 -9.16
C PRO A 252 17.71 8.47 -7.71
N ALA A 253 16.62 7.81 -7.28
CA ALA A 253 16.53 7.19 -5.96
C ALA A 253 17.19 5.79 -5.90
N MET A 254 17.40 5.12 -7.03
CA MET A 254 17.98 3.78 -7.09
C MET A 254 19.37 3.68 -6.44
N PRO A 255 20.34 4.59 -6.71
CA PRO A 255 21.65 4.52 -6.05
C PRO A 255 21.55 4.57 -4.52
N GLY A 256 20.68 5.42 -3.98
CA GLY A 256 20.45 5.52 -2.53
C GLY A 256 19.82 4.27 -1.94
N MET A 257 18.87 3.67 -2.66
CA MET A 257 18.27 2.38 -2.29
C MET A 257 19.32 1.26 -2.26
N ILE A 258 20.18 1.19 -3.27
CA ILE A 258 21.26 0.19 -3.36
C ILE A 258 22.26 0.38 -2.22
N ALA A 259 22.69 1.61 -1.94
CA ALA A 259 23.61 1.92 -0.85
C ALA A 259 23.03 1.63 0.53
N ASN A 260 21.71 1.75 0.70
CA ASN A 260 21.03 1.43 1.96
C ASN A 260 21.00 -0.08 2.25
N VAL A 261 20.94 -0.92 1.20
CA VAL A 261 20.96 -2.38 1.34
C VAL A 261 22.39 -2.94 1.33
N ASN A 262 23.29 -2.32 0.56
CA ASN A 262 24.70 -2.70 0.46
C ASN A 262 25.61 -1.53 0.87
N PRO A 263 26.08 -1.51 2.14
CA PRO A 263 26.97 -0.46 2.64
C PRO A 263 28.30 -0.32 1.90
N SER A 264 28.69 -1.32 1.08
CA SER A 264 29.91 -1.25 0.27
C SER A 264 29.79 -0.26 -0.89
N VAL A 265 28.57 0.14 -1.25
CA VAL A 265 28.31 1.09 -2.34
C VAL A 265 28.35 2.51 -1.81
N ILE A 266 29.38 3.25 -2.21
CA ILE A 266 29.56 4.65 -1.80
C ILE A 266 28.91 5.56 -2.85
N ILE A 267 28.02 6.45 -2.41
CA ILE A 267 27.34 7.43 -3.27
C ILE A 267 27.44 8.85 -2.72
N SER A 268 27.12 9.83 -3.55
CA SER A 268 27.07 11.23 -3.12
C SER A 268 25.97 11.45 -2.07
N ARG A 269 26.20 12.41 -1.16
CA ARG A 269 25.22 12.73 -0.12
C ARG A 269 23.88 13.21 -0.69
N GLY A 270 23.90 13.89 -1.84
CA GLY A 270 22.70 14.34 -2.53
C GLY A 270 21.81 13.19 -2.98
N LEU A 271 22.38 12.16 -3.62
CA LEU A 271 21.63 10.98 -4.06
C LEU A 271 21.09 10.17 -2.87
N PHE A 272 21.87 10.07 -1.79
CA PHE A 272 21.39 9.41 -0.59
C PHE A 272 20.22 10.17 0.04
N ASN A 273 20.33 11.48 0.18
CA ASN A 273 19.25 12.34 0.68
C ASN A 273 17.99 12.27 -0.21
N TYR A 274 18.15 12.19 -1.53
CA TYR A 274 17.03 11.99 -2.46
C TYR A 274 16.29 10.68 -2.14
N TYR A 275 17.01 9.58 -1.91
CA TYR A 275 16.41 8.32 -1.46
C TYR A 275 15.71 8.44 -0.10
N LEU A 276 16.34 9.09 0.89
CA LEU A 276 15.73 9.28 2.21
C LEU A 276 14.40 10.05 2.14
N GLY A 277 14.30 10.99 1.19
CA GLY A 277 13.10 11.78 0.93
C GLY A 277 12.24 11.27 -0.22
N ASN A 278 12.43 10.02 -0.68
CA ASN A 278 11.93 9.55 -1.98
C ASN A 278 10.42 9.75 -2.17
N TYR A 279 9.62 9.62 -1.10
CA TYR A 279 8.18 9.69 -1.25
C TYR A 279 7.71 11.12 -1.53
N LEU A 280 8.38 12.12 -0.94
CA LEU A 280 8.08 13.53 -1.18
C LEU A 280 8.60 13.96 -2.55
N PHE A 281 9.88 13.71 -2.83
CA PHE A 281 10.49 14.13 -4.09
C PHE A 281 9.82 13.42 -5.27
N GLY A 282 9.70 12.09 -5.21
CA GLY A 282 9.07 11.30 -6.25
C GLY A 282 7.64 11.74 -6.57
N PHE A 283 6.84 12.04 -5.54
CA PHE A 283 5.46 12.48 -5.69
C PHE A 283 5.36 13.83 -6.38
N PHE A 284 6.06 14.85 -5.87
CA PHE A 284 5.95 16.21 -6.42
C PHE A 284 6.63 16.32 -7.78
N GLU A 285 7.79 15.70 -7.96
CA GLU A 285 8.51 15.74 -9.23
C GLU A 285 7.73 15.03 -10.33
N SER A 286 7.16 13.85 -10.05
CA SER A 286 6.38 13.13 -11.06
C SER A 286 5.07 13.84 -11.38
N ALA A 287 4.40 14.43 -10.38
CA ALA A 287 3.20 15.23 -10.58
C ALA A 287 3.48 16.43 -11.50
N VAL A 288 4.58 17.16 -11.26
CA VAL A 288 5.01 18.30 -12.07
C VAL A 288 5.41 17.85 -13.48
N LEU A 289 6.30 16.86 -13.61
CA LEU A 289 6.77 16.38 -14.92
C LEU A 289 5.62 15.83 -15.76
N TYR A 290 4.74 15.03 -15.17
CA TYR A 290 3.57 14.50 -15.88
C TYR A 290 2.65 15.62 -16.34
N THR A 291 2.39 16.62 -15.49
CA THR A 291 1.58 17.78 -15.85
C THR A 291 2.21 18.55 -17.00
N VAL A 292 3.52 18.81 -16.96
CA VAL A 292 4.27 19.49 -18.03
C VAL A 292 4.17 18.71 -19.34
N PHE A 293 4.38 17.39 -19.32
CA PHE A 293 4.25 16.56 -20.51
C PHE A 293 2.82 16.57 -21.09
N CYS A 294 1.81 16.59 -20.23
CA CYS A 294 0.41 16.70 -20.63
C CYS A 294 0.04 18.11 -21.14
N ILE A 295 0.73 19.16 -20.71
CA ILE A 295 0.55 20.52 -21.26
C ILE A 295 1.19 20.60 -22.66
N ILE A 296 2.43 20.13 -22.81
CA ILE A 296 3.15 20.15 -24.08
C ILE A 296 2.46 19.26 -25.13
N SER A 297 1.97 18.10 -24.70
CA SER A 297 1.30 17.14 -25.55
C SER A 297 0.00 16.69 -24.90
N LYS A 298 -1.09 17.40 -25.20
CA LYS A 298 -2.40 17.17 -24.56
C LYS A 298 -2.93 15.75 -24.81
N PRO A 299 -3.29 14.99 -23.76
CA PRO A 299 -3.92 13.69 -23.94
C PRO A 299 -5.33 13.85 -24.51
N LYS A 300 -5.73 12.88 -25.34
CA LYS A 300 -7.08 12.84 -25.92
C LYS A 300 -8.11 12.74 -24.80
N GLY A 301 -9.21 13.49 -24.93
CA GLY A 301 -10.29 13.49 -23.94
C GLY A 301 -9.91 14.06 -22.57
N ALA A 302 -8.76 14.73 -22.43
CA ALA A 302 -8.42 15.42 -21.19
C ALA A 302 -9.45 16.51 -20.87
N GLY A 303 -10.11 16.37 -19.71
CA GLY A 303 -11.18 17.27 -19.26
C GLY A 303 -12.57 16.97 -19.85
N LEU A 304 -12.72 15.90 -20.62
CA LEU A 304 -14.01 15.42 -21.08
C LEU A 304 -14.60 14.41 -20.09
N GLN A 305 -15.92 14.26 -20.16
CA GLN A 305 -16.70 13.34 -19.34
C GLN A 305 -17.78 12.70 -20.22
N ASP A 306 -18.26 11.51 -19.83
CA ASP A 306 -19.37 10.89 -20.54
C ASP A 306 -20.65 11.73 -20.38
N GLU A 307 -21.43 11.85 -21.46
CA GLU A 307 -22.70 12.57 -21.45
C GLU A 307 -23.79 11.79 -20.68
N LYS A 308 -23.63 10.47 -20.61
CA LYS A 308 -24.57 9.54 -20.01
C LYS A 308 -23.86 8.52 -19.15
N ASP A 309 -24.48 8.14 -18.04
CA ASP A 309 -23.97 7.10 -17.16
C ASP A 309 -24.30 5.71 -17.73
N ILE A 310 -23.50 5.24 -18.68
CA ILE A 310 -23.74 3.98 -19.41
C ILE A 310 -23.76 2.77 -18.46
N TYR A 311 -22.95 2.81 -17.39
CA TYR A 311 -22.77 1.68 -16.48
C TYR A 311 -23.56 1.80 -15.17
N GLY A 312 -24.36 2.85 -15.00
CA GLY A 312 -25.06 3.12 -13.73
C GLY A 312 -24.09 3.28 -12.55
N THR A 313 -22.95 3.94 -12.80
CA THR A 313 -21.86 4.14 -11.84
C THR A 313 -22.27 5.09 -10.72
N PHE A 314 -23.12 6.07 -11.01
CA PHE A 314 -23.47 7.15 -10.09
C PHE A 314 -24.89 6.99 -9.58
N GLU A 315 -25.11 7.39 -8.32
CA GLU A 315 -26.47 7.71 -7.87
C GLU A 315 -27.04 8.84 -8.75
N GLU A 316 -28.35 8.82 -9.01
CA GLU A 316 -29.03 9.78 -9.88
C GLU A 316 -28.71 11.24 -9.51
N SER A 317 -28.77 11.57 -8.22
CA SER A 317 -28.45 12.90 -7.71
C SER A 317 -27.00 13.34 -7.96
N VAL A 318 -26.07 12.37 -7.99
CA VAL A 318 -24.65 12.60 -8.24
C VAL A 318 -24.39 12.76 -9.74
N ALA A 319 -25.02 11.94 -10.57
CA ALA A 319 -24.96 12.06 -12.04
C ALA A 319 -25.43 13.45 -12.49
N ILE A 320 -26.61 13.89 -12.01
CA ILE A 320 -27.17 15.22 -12.32
C ILE A 320 -26.22 16.33 -11.88
N ARG A 321 -25.66 16.25 -10.65
CA ARG A 321 -24.71 17.25 -10.15
C ARG A 321 -23.45 17.32 -11.00
N LYS A 322 -23.02 16.20 -11.58
CA LYS A 322 -21.87 16.11 -12.48
C LYS A 322 -22.21 16.45 -13.93
N GLY A 323 -23.46 16.78 -14.25
CA GLY A 323 -23.92 17.05 -15.61
C GLY A 323 -23.97 15.81 -16.50
N ILE A 324 -24.10 14.62 -15.91
CA ILE A 324 -24.24 13.35 -16.61
C ILE A 324 -25.70 12.93 -16.58
N THR A 325 -26.25 12.50 -17.72
CA THR A 325 -27.58 11.92 -17.80
C THR A 325 -27.61 10.58 -17.04
N PRO A 326 -28.44 10.43 -15.99
CA PRO A 326 -28.54 9.18 -15.23
C PRO A 326 -28.97 8.00 -16.11
N MET A 327 -28.53 6.79 -15.76
CA MET A 327 -28.98 5.58 -16.45
C MET A 327 -30.49 5.36 -16.21
N ASN A 328 -31.28 5.29 -17.28
CA ASN A 328 -32.68 4.88 -17.17
C ASN A 328 -32.80 3.37 -17.47
N LYS A 329 -32.89 2.57 -16.41
CA LYS A 329 -32.96 1.10 -16.49
C LYS A 329 -34.14 0.57 -17.31
N ASN A 330 -35.17 1.38 -17.56
CA ASN A 330 -36.37 0.98 -18.30
C ASN A 330 -36.31 1.36 -19.80
N VAL A 331 -35.33 2.16 -20.23
CA VAL A 331 -35.26 2.74 -21.59
C VAL A 331 -33.93 2.43 -22.29
N ASP A 332 -32.88 2.10 -21.54
CA ASP A 332 -31.52 1.94 -22.07
C ASP A 332 -31.00 0.49 -22.01
N PRO A 333 -31.35 -0.37 -22.98
CA PRO A 333 -30.87 -1.76 -23.02
C PRO A 333 -29.39 -1.88 -23.43
N GLU A 334 -28.80 -0.89 -24.10
CA GLU A 334 -27.41 -0.97 -24.62
C GLU A 334 -26.35 -1.08 -23.51
N GLY A 335 -26.58 -0.44 -22.35
CA GLY A 335 -25.71 -0.60 -21.18
C GLY A 335 -25.82 -2.00 -20.56
N ILE A 336 -26.96 -2.67 -20.71
CA ILE A 336 -27.22 -4.02 -20.20
C ILE A 336 -26.56 -5.06 -21.12
N GLU A 337 -26.61 -4.89 -22.45
CA GLU A 337 -25.99 -5.81 -23.41
C GLU A 337 -24.44 -5.83 -23.33
N GLN A 338 -23.79 -4.69 -23.08
CA GLN A 338 -22.34 -4.66 -22.86
C GLN A 338 -21.94 -5.37 -21.55
N ILE A 339 -22.74 -5.23 -20.49
CA ILE A 339 -22.53 -5.92 -19.20
C ILE A 339 -22.77 -7.43 -19.34
N ASP A 340 -23.75 -7.84 -20.14
CA ASP A 340 -24.10 -9.26 -20.35
C ASP A 340 -23.19 -9.97 -21.38
N SER A 341 -22.47 -9.22 -22.22
CA SER A 341 -21.43 -9.76 -23.11
C SER A 341 -20.15 -10.20 -22.39
N VAL A 342 -19.97 -9.80 -21.12
CA VAL A 342 -18.95 -10.35 -20.22
C VAL A 342 -19.51 -11.66 -19.66
N PRO A 343 -18.90 -12.84 -19.90
CA PRO A 343 -19.46 -14.10 -19.44
C PRO A 343 -19.62 -14.08 -17.92
N ARG A 344 -20.87 -14.00 -17.45
CA ARG A 344 -21.23 -14.17 -16.04
C ARG A 344 -20.90 -15.59 -15.64
N HIS A 345 -19.70 -15.82 -15.12
CA HIS A 345 -19.39 -17.06 -14.44
C HIS A 345 -19.94 -17.03 -13.03
N ASN A 346 -21.09 -17.70 -12.93
CA ASN A 346 -21.76 -18.27 -11.77
C ASN A 346 -22.10 -17.33 -10.63
N LYS A 347 -23.42 -17.08 -10.55
CA LYS A 347 -24.19 -17.06 -9.32
C LYS A 347 -23.47 -17.86 -8.22
N ALA A 348 -23.32 -17.22 -7.07
CA ALA A 348 -23.21 -17.93 -5.82
C ALA A 348 -24.36 -18.94 -5.75
N THR A 349 -24.06 -20.21 -5.98
CA THR A 349 -24.84 -21.34 -5.52
C THR A 349 -24.16 -21.80 -4.25
N ASP A 350 -24.85 -21.53 -3.14
CA ASP A 350 -24.98 -22.33 -1.93
C ASP A 350 -23.75 -23.06 -1.35
N VAL A 351 -23.57 -22.76 -0.05
CA VAL A 351 -22.70 -23.34 0.99
C VAL A 351 -21.36 -22.63 1.21
#